data_AF-A0A1C3XHX9-F1
#
_entry.id   AF-A0A1C3XHX9-F1
#
_cell.length_a   1.000
_cell.length_b   1.000
_cell.length_c   1.000
_cell.angle_alpha   90.00
_cell.angle_beta   90.00
_cell.angle_gamma   90.00
#
_symmetry.space_group_name_H-M   'P 1'
#
loop_
_entity.id
_entity.type
_entity.pdbx_description
1 polymer ?
#
loop_
_entity_poly.entity_id
_entity_poly.type
_entity_poly.pdbx_seq_one_letter_code
_entity_poly.pdbx_strand_id
1 'polypeptide(L)'
;MLFNISADLALERLQAQTDIDRQVRMARMMFITVIPGQEAVYALKRREALLIAADRQQGANVPGSETPHITAEAAEHGVSRFEKAFEILTRDQHWAVGSQMIEAVRRSANAVLAAAKSAPEIRAAADIDWQDVRAYAQA
;
A
#
# COMPACT_ATOMS: atom_id res chain seq x y z
N MET A 1 16.27 -38.47 26.90
CA MET A 1 16.65 -37.08 27.29
C MET A 1 15.83 -36.13 26.43
N LEU A 2 14.86 -35.44 27.02
CA LEU A 2 14.19 -34.31 26.37
C LEU A 2 15.09 -33.09 26.59
N PHE A 3 15.77 -32.61 25.55
CA PHE A 3 16.48 -31.35 25.61
C PHE A 3 15.43 -30.24 25.77
N ASN A 4 15.32 -29.70 26.99
CA ASN A 4 14.47 -28.55 27.27
C ASN A 4 15.19 -27.29 26.77
N ILE A 5 15.21 -27.09 25.46
CA ILE A 5 15.67 -25.85 24.85
C ILE A 5 14.61 -24.81 25.21
N SER A 6 14.89 -24.00 26.22
CA SER A 6 14.05 -22.84 26.51
C SER A 6 14.05 -21.94 25.28
N ALA A 7 12.86 -21.64 24.75
CA ALA A 7 12.71 -20.73 23.63
C ALA A 7 13.36 -19.38 23.97
N ASP A 8 14.26 -18.92 23.11
CA ASP A 8 14.77 -17.56 23.18
C ASP A 8 13.66 -16.61 22.71
N LEU A 9 12.88 -16.11 23.68
CA LEU A 9 11.76 -15.22 23.40
C LEU A 9 12.19 -13.91 22.73
N ALA A 10 13.44 -13.47 22.90
CA ALA A 10 13.94 -12.28 22.21
C ALA A 10 14.17 -12.57 20.73
N LEU A 11 14.81 -13.71 20.42
CA LEU A 11 14.98 -14.15 19.03
C LEU A 11 13.63 -14.40 18.35
N GLU A 12 12.70 -15.10 19.01
CA GLU A 12 11.37 -15.35 18.44
C GLU A 12 10.61 -14.05 18.16
N ARG A 13 10.71 -13.06 19.05
CA ARG A 13 10.06 -11.76 18.85
C ARG A 13 10.66 -10.98 17.66
N LEU A 14 11.98 -11.02 17.49
CA LEU A 14 12.65 -10.41 16.34
C LEU A 14 12.23 -11.08 15.02
N GLN A 15 12.13 -12.41 15.01
CA GLN A 15 11.67 -13.18 13.86
C GLN A 15 10.21 -12.86 13.52
N ALA A 16 9.32 -12.82 14.53
CA ALA A 16 7.93 -12.44 14.36
C ALA A 16 7.78 -11.02 13.81
N GLN A 17 8.54 -10.04 14.32
CA GLN A 17 8.53 -8.68 13.79
C GLN A 17 8.95 -8.63 12.32
N THR A 18 10.02 -9.36 11.97
CA THR A 18 10.51 -9.45 10.59
C THR A 18 9.46 -10.08 9.66
N ASP A 19 8.74 -11.08 10.14
CA ASP A 19 7.65 -11.70 9.39
C ASP A 19 6.47 -10.75 9.18
N ILE A 20 6.03 -10.04 10.23
CA ILE A 20 4.98 -9.02 10.13
C ILE A 20 5.36 -7.97 9.06
N ASP A 21 6.59 -7.46 9.09
CA ASP A 21 7.06 -6.46 8.13
C ASP A 21 7.11 -7.01 6.69
N ARG A 22 7.50 -8.27 6.53
CA ARG A 22 7.46 -8.97 5.23
C ARG A 22 6.02 -9.10 4.73
N GLN A 23 5.09 -9.53 5.57
CA GLN A 23 3.68 -9.67 5.20
C GLN A 23 3.05 -8.32 4.83
N VAL A 24 3.36 -7.26 5.56
CA VAL A 24 2.94 -5.89 5.23
C VAL A 24 3.45 -5.48 3.84
N ARG A 25 4.72 -5.75 3.53
CA ARG A 25 5.26 -5.49 2.18
C ARG A 25 4.48 -6.26 1.10
N MET A 26 4.19 -7.54 1.33
CA MET A 26 3.39 -8.35 0.40
C MET A 26 1.98 -7.79 0.23
N ALA A 27 1.35 -7.32 1.31
CA ALA A 27 0.04 -6.71 1.25
C ALA A 27 0.03 -5.42 0.43
N ARG A 28 1.06 -4.57 0.54
CA ARG A 28 1.20 -3.35 -0.27
C ARG A 28 1.31 -3.68 -1.77
N MET A 29 2.00 -4.76 -2.12
CA MET A 29 2.16 -5.20 -3.51
C MET A 29 0.84 -5.57 -4.20
N MET A 30 -0.25 -5.75 -3.46
CA MET A 30 -1.59 -5.96 -4.04
C MET A 30 -2.17 -4.67 -4.65
N PHE A 31 -1.70 -3.50 -4.21
CA PHE A 31 -2.25 -2.20 -4.63
C PHE A 31 -1.27 -1.40 -5.49
N ILE A 32 0.03 -1.50 -5.20
CA ILE A 32 1.05 -0.66 -5.79
C ILE A 32 2.22 -1.48 -6.34
N THR A 33 2.88 -0.95 -7.36
CA THR A 33 4.16 -1.48 -7.82
C THR A 33 5.27 -1.01 -6.89
N VAL A 34 6.04 -1.95 -6.33
CA VAL A 34 7.13 -1.66 -5.38
C VAL A 34 8.48 -1.79 -6.08
N ILE A 35 8.88 -0.74 -6.80
CA ILE A 35 10.23 -0.58 -7.38
C ILE A 35 10.81 0.80 -7.03
N PRO A 36 12.15 0.95 -6.95
CA PRO A 36 12.77 2.22 -6.60
C PRO A 36 12.29 3.36 -7.52
N GLY A 37 11.89 4.49 -6.93
CA GLY A 37 11.43 5.68 -7.65
C GLY A 37 9.95 5.68 -8.04
N GLN A 38 9.24 4.55 -7.97
CA GLN A 38 7.84 4.46 -8.41
C GLN A 38 6.89 5.32 -7.58
N GLU A 39 7.11 5.42 -6.27
CA GLU A 39 6.30 6.27 -5.39
C GLU A 39 6.38 7.76 -5.78
N ALA A 40 7.55 8.21 -6.23
CA ALA A 40 7.72 9.57 -6.74
C ALA A 40 6.94 9.80 -8.04
N VAL A 41 6.94 8.81 -8.94
CA VAL A 41 6.12 8.84 -10.16
C VAL A 41 4.63 8.88 -9.83
N TYR A 42 4.15 8.07 -8.88
CA TYR A 42 2.76 8.13 -8.42
C TYR A 42 2.40 9.50 -7.84
N ALA A 43 3.26 10.09 -7.02
CA ALA A 43 3.03 11.43 -6.45
C ALA A 43 2.97 12.52 -7.52
N LEU A 44 3.84 12.47 -8.53
CA LEU A 44 3.80 13.38 -9.68
C LEU A 44 2.49 13.24 -10.46
N LYS A 45 2.12 12.03 -10.83
CA LYS A 45 0.87 11.75 -11.56
C LYS A 45 -0.37 12.20 -10.79
N ARG A 46 -0.40 11.96 -9.47
CA ARG A 46 -1.49 12.43 -8.59
C ARG A 46 -1.59 13.96 -8.62
N ARG A 47 -0.46 14.67 -8.51
CA ARG A 47 -0.45 16.14 -8.58
C ARG A 47 -0.99 16.64 -9.91
N GLU A 48 -0.55 16.06 -11.03
CA GLU A 48 -1.06 16.41 -12.36
C GLU A 48 -2.56 16.14 -12.49
N ALA A 49 -3.03 15.01 -11.96
CA ALA A 49 -4.44 14.63 -12.01
C ALA A 49 -5.32 15.60 -11.22
N LEU A 50 -4.84 16.05 -10.06
CA LEU A 50 -5.52 17.08 -9.25
C LEU A 50 -5.61 18.43 -9.97
N LEU A 51 -4.58 18.82 -10.73
CA LEU A 51 -4.62 20.06 -11.53
C LEU A 51 -5.71 19.99 -12.60
N ILE A 52 -5.79 18.87 -13.32
CA ILE A 52 -6.85 18.64 -14.34
C ILE A 52 -8.24 18.58 -13.70
N ALA A 53 -8.38 17.87 -12.57
CA ALA A 53 -9.66 17.73 -11.89
C ALA A 53 -10.17 19.04 -11.29
N ALA A 54 -9.28 19.97 -10.92
CA ALA A 54 -9.63 21.29 -10.41
C ALA A 54 -10.11 22.26 -11.51
N ASP A 55 -9.77 22.00 -12.78
CA ASP A 55 -10.22 22.82 -13.90
C ASP A 55 -11.68 22.50 -14.28
N ARG A 56 -12.52 23.54 -14.28
CA ARG A 56 -13.95 23.43 -14.65
C ARG A 56 -14.16 23.02 -16.10
N GLN A 57 -13.17 23.26 -16.96
CA GLN A 57 -13.17 22.80 -18.36
C GLN A 57 -12.47 21.45 -18.53
N GLN A 58 -12.43 20.63 -17.47
CA GLN A 58 -11.93 19.25 -17.52
C GLN A 58 -10.49 19.16 -18.04
N GLY A 59 -9.64 20.09 -17.62
CA GLY A 59 -8.23 20.18 -18.00
C GLY A 59 -7.96 20.90 -19.31
N ALA A 60 -8.98 21.39 -20.04
CA ALA A 60 -8.77 22.15 -21.27
C ALA A 60 -7.97 23.44 -21.03
N ASN A 61 -8.08 24.05 -19.85
CA ASN A 61 -7.32 25.25 -19.49
C ASN A 61 -5.94 24.94 -18.90
N VAL A 62 -5.61 23.67 -18.66
CA VAL A 62 -4.33 23.27 -18.08
C VAL A 62 -3.33 22.99 -19.21
N PRO A 63 -2.20 23.71 -19.30
CA PRO A 63 -1.19 23.45 -20.31
C PRO A 63 -0.62 22.04 -20.19
N GLY A 64 -0.41 21.35 -21.32
CA GLY A 64 0.16 19.99 -21.32
C GLY A 64 1.57 19.91 -20.69
N SER A 65 2.32 21.02 -20.72
CA SER A 65 3.63 21.14 -20.04
C SER A 65 3.54 21.10 -18.52
N GLU A 66 2.38 21.39 -17.93
CA GLU A 66 2.14 21.27 -16.48
C GLU A 66 1.69 19.86 -16.08
N THR A 67 1.24 19.06 -17.05
CA THR A 67 0.78 17.68 -16.85
C THR A 67 1.43 16.71 -17.84
N PRO A 68 2.78 16.62 -17.89
CA PRO A 68 3.47 15.84 -18.92
C PRO A 68 3.16 14.35 -18.88
N HIS A 69 3.03 13.72 -17.70
CA HIS A 69 2.74 12.29 -17.61
C HIS A 69 1.32 11.99 -18.08
N ILE A 70 0.33 12.76 -17.61
CA ILE A 70 -1.07 12.55 -18.00
C ILE A 70 -1.28 12.85 -19.48
N THR A 71 -0.61 13.87 -20.03
CA THR A 71 -0.69 14.20 -21.45
C THR A 71 -0.17 13.06 -22.31
N ALA A 72 0.98 12.49 -21.96
CA ALA A 72 1.56 11.35 -22.68
C ALA A 72 0.67 10.11 -22.59
N GLU A 73 0.27 9.69 -21.38
CA GLU A 73 -0.55 8.49 -21.20
C GLU A 73 -1.95 8.60 -21.80
N ALA A 74 -2.57 9.78 -21.76
CA ALA A 74 -3.86 10.01 -22.40
C ALA A 74 -3.76 9.81 -23.92
N ALA A 75 -2.71 10.36 -24.54
CA ALA A 75 -2.46 10.19 -25.97
C ALA A 75 -2.16 8.73 -26.33
N GLU A 76 -1.33 8.04 -25.54
CA GLU A 76 -0.99 6.62 -25.74
C GLU A 76 -2.22 5.70 -25.62
N HIS A 77 -3.12 6.00 -24.68
CA HIS A 77 -4.31 5.19 -24.42
C HIS A 77 -5.52 5.61 -25.27
N GLY A 78 -5.42 6.69 -26.06
CA GLY A 78 -6.52 7.19 -26.88
C GLY A 78 -7.71 7.73 -26.07
N VAL A 79 -7.46 8.26 -24.88
CA VAL A 79 -8.47 8.83 -23.98
C VAL A 79 -8.22 10.32 -23.74
N SER A 80 -9.19 11.03 -23.19
CA SER A 80 -8.98 12.41 -22.76
C SER A 80 -8.06 12.50 -21.54
N ARG A 81 -7.41 13.66 -21.36
CA ARG A 81 -6.61 13.94 -20.16
C ARG A 81 -7.45 13.89 -18.88
N PHE A 82 -8.74 14.26 -18.96
CA PHE A 82 -9.66 14.18 -17.84
C PHE A 82 -9.97 12.74 -17.44
N GLU A 83 -10.27 11.87 -18.41
CA GLU A 83 -10.48 10.43 -18.14
C GLU A 83 -9.23 9.79 -17.54
N LYS A 84 -8.05 10.13 -18.07
CA LYS A 84 -6.77 9.65 -17.51
C LYS A 84 -6.53 10.16 -16.09
N ALA A 85 -6.82 11.43 -15.81
CA ALA A 85 -6.73 11.98 -14.46
C ALA A 85 -7.69 11.27 -13.50
N PHE A 86 -8.92 11.00 -13.94
CA PHE A 86 -9.91 10.28 -13.14
C PHE A 86 -9.47 8.83 -12.83
N GLU A 87 -8.91 8.12 -13.80
CA GLU A 87 -8.32 6.79 -13.61
C GLU A 87 -7.22 6.82 -12.53
N ILE A 88 -6.32 7.80 -12.59
CA ILE A 88 -5.22 7.95 -11.62
C ILE A 88 -5.76 8.27 -10.22
N LEU A 89 -6.70 9.21 -10.09
CA LEU A 89 -7.28 9.57 -8.79
C LEU A 89 -8.08 8.43 -8.17
N THR A 90 -8.75 7.63 -9.00
CA THR A 90 -9.47 6.44 -8.54
C THR A 90 -8.50 5.41 -7.95
N ARG A 91 -7.38 5.14 -8.64
CA ARG A 91 -6.32 4.25 -8.13
C ARG A 91 -5.64 4.80 -6.88
N ASP A 92 -5.38 6.11 -6.83
CA ASP A 92 -4.82 6.78 -5.65
C ASP A 92 -5.73 6.61 -4.43
N GLN A 93 -7.04 6.80 -4.62
CA GLN A 93 -8.02 6.61 -3.56
C GLN A 93 -8.14 5.14 -3.11
N HIS A 94 -8.08 4.20 -4.05
CA HIS A 94 -8.05 2.76 -3.75
C HIS A 94 -6.83 2.40 -2.92
N TRP A 95 -5.64 2.89 -3.31
CA TRP A 95 -4.43 2.74 -2.51
C TRP A 95 -4.54 3.41 -1.14
N ALA A 96 -5.12 4.61 -1.04
CA ALA A 96 -5.26 5.32 0.23
C ALA A 96 -6.06 4.49 1.26
N VAL A 97 -7.19 3.91 0.84
CA VAL A 97 -8.00 3.03 1.70
C VAL A 97 -7.24 1.75 2.03
N GLY A 98 -6.68 1.07 1.01
CA GLY A 98 -5.92 -0.17 1.22
C GLY A 98 -4.74 0.02 2.18
N SER A 99 -4.01 1.12 2.06
CA SER A 99 -2.89 1.47 2.94
C SER A 99 -3.34 1.65 4.39
N GLN A 100 -4.50 2.29 4.62
CA GLN A 100 -5.05 2.46 5.96
C GLN A 100 -5.44 1.11 6.58
N MET A 101 -6.07 0.22 5.80
CA MET A 101 -6.44 -1.13 6.24
C MET A 101 -5.19 -1.92 6.63
N ILE A 102 -4.15 -1.90 5.79
CA ILE A 102 -2.88 -2.57 6.07
C ILE A 102 -2.25 -2.06 7.36
N GLU A 103 -2.21 -0.74 7.54
CA GLU A 103 -1.62 -0.15 8.74
C GLU A 103 -2.45 -0.42 10.00
N ALA A 104 -3.77 -0.56 9.89
CA ALA A 104 -4.61 -0.98 11.02
C ALA A 104 -4.27 -2.41 11.48
N VAL A 105 -4.16 -3.34 10.52
CA VAL A 105 -3.78 -4.73 10.79
C VAL A 105 -2.37 -4.80 11.38
N ARG A 106 -1.39 -4.09 10.81
CA ARG A 106 -0.01 -4.03 11.33
C ARG A 106 0.05 -3.52 12.77
N ARG A 107 -0.66 -2.43 13.08
CA ARG A 107 -0.70 -1.88 14.45
C ARG A 107 -1.32 -2.87 15.43
N SER A 108 -2.38 -3.58 15.03
CA SER A 108 -3.01 -4.62 15.85
C SER A 108 -2.03 -5.77 16.14
N ALA A 109 -1.40 -6.33 15.10
CA ALA A 109 -0.43 -7.41 15.23
C ALA A 109 0.77 -7.03 16.13
N ASN A 110 1.32 -5.83 15.94
CA ASN A 110 2.42 -5.33 16.78
C ASN A 110 1.99 -5.13 18.24
N ALA A 111 0.75 -4.74 18.51
CA ALA A 111 0.23 -4.63 19.87
C ALA A 111 0.10 -6.01 20.55
N VAL A 112 -0.39 -7.02 19.82
CA VAL A 112 -0.44 -8.42 20.29
C VAL A 112 0.97 -8.95 20.54
N LEU A 113 1.89 -8.72 19.60
CA LEU A 113 3.30 -9.13 19.73
C LEU A 113 3.97 -8.47 20.94
N ALA A 114 3.68 -7.20 21.22
CA ALA A 114 4.20 -6.50 22.40
C ALA A 114 3.66 -7.07 23.72
N ALA A 115 2.40 -7.51 23.73
CA ALA A 115 1.77 -8.10 24.91
C ALA A 115 2.15 -9.57 25.18
N ALA A 116 2.65 -10.29 24.17
CA ALA A 116 2.99 -11.70 24.24
C ALA A 116 4.05 -12.03 25.31
N LYS A 117 3.78 -13.05 26.13
CA LYS A 117 4.61 -13.52 27.25
C LYS A 117 5.19 -14.92 27.02
N SER A 118 4.80 -15.57 25.92
CA SER A 118 5.22 -16.93 25.60
C SER A 118 5.51 -17.09 24.11
N ALA A 119 6.32 -18.09 23.77
CA ALA A 119 6.65 -18.44 22.38
C ALA A 119 5.39 -18.73 21.51
N PRO A 120 4.38 -19.49 21.99
CA PRO A 120 3.12 -19.65 21.26
C PRO A 120 2.38 -18.33 20.98
N GLU A 121 2.34 -17.41 21.96
CA GLU A 121 1.72 -16.09 21.78
C GLU A 121 2.47 -15.22 20.77
N ILE A 122 3.81 -15.26 20.78
CA ILE A 122 4.65 -14.55 19.80
C ILE A 122 4.34 -15.04 18.38
N ARG A 123 4.27 -16.37 18.18
CA ARG A 123 3.95 -16.96 16.87
C ARG A 123 2.54 -16.62 16.42
N ALA A 124 1.56 -16.68 17.34
CA ALA A 124 0.18 -16.32 17.04
C ALA A 124 0.03 -14.84 16.64
N ALA A 125 0.85 -13.93 17.20
CA ALA A 125 0.84 -12.52 16.81
C ALA A 125 1.29 -12.27 15.36
N ALA A 126 2.11 -13.17 14.79
CA ALA A 126 2.54 -13.11 13.40
C ALA A 126 1.59 -13.81 12.41
N ASP A 127 0.62 -14.58 12.92
CA ASP A 127 -0.42 -15.24 12.12
C ASP A 127 -1.54 -14.24 11.79
N ILE A 128 -1.26 -13.37 10.82
CA ILE A 128 -2.15 -12.28 10.43
C ILE A 128 -3.11 -12.74 9.34
N ASP A 129 -4.41 -12.53 9.57
CA ASP A 129 -5.41 -12.63 8.51
C ASP A 129 -5.47 -11.37 7.66
N TRP A 130 -5.22 -11.53 6.36
CA TRP A 130 -5.25 -10.47 5.35
C TRP A 130 -6.49 -10.55 4.44
N GLN A 131 -7.51 -11.36 4.78
CA GLN A 131 -8.67 -11.61 3.92
C GLN A 131 -9.39 -10.33 3.50
N ASP A 132 -9.71 -9.43 4.42
CA ASP A 132 -10.41 -8.18 4.11
C ASP A 132 -9.58 -7.26 3.20
N VAL A 133 -8.26 -7.22 3.42
CA VAL A 133 -7.33 -6.45 2.58
C VAL A 133 -7.28 -7.05 1.16
N ARG A 134 -7.21 -8.38 1.04
CA ARG A 134 -7.24 -9.08 -0.25
C ARG A 134 -8.54 -8.84 -1.00
N ALA A 135 -9.68 -8.94 -0.30
CA ALA A 135 -10.99 -8.72 -0.88
C ALA A 135 -11.13 -7.29 -1.40
N TYR A 136 -10.66 -6.30 -0.63
CA TYR A 136 -10.67 -4.90 -1.07
C TYR A 136 -9.72 -4.64 -2.24
N ALA A 137 -8.55 -5.27 -2.27
CA ALA A 137 -7.59 -5.09 -3.38
C ALA A 137 -8.13 -5.57 -4.74
N GLN A 138 -9.09 -6.50 -4.74
CA GLN A 138 -9.67 -7.10 -5.94
C GLN A 138 -10.97 -6.41 -6.40
N ALA A 139 -11.55 -5.54 -5.57
CA ALA A 139 -12.75 -4.76 -5.87
C ALA A 139 -12.41 -3.49 -6.66
#